data_AF-A0A9P5B4F6-F1
#
_entry.id   AF-A0A9P5B4F6-F1
#
_cell.length_a   1.000
_cell.length_b   1.000
_cell.length_c   1.000
_cell.angle_alpha   90.00
_cell.angle_beta   90.00
_cell.angle_gamma   90.00
#
_symmetry.space_group_name_H-M   'P 1'
#
loop_
_entity.id
_entity.type
_entity.pdbx_description
1 polymer ?
#
loop_
_entity_poly.entity_id
_entity_poly.type
_entity_poly.pdbx_seq_one_letter_code
_entity_poly.pdbx_strand_id
1 'polypeptide(L)'
;MRFVRFSVADSLAVYRSASKSATRKRMYLCDANNLSQNAKLFKQIVLERDINGRLLCHESHAAYRLKKRLMKSPGKVEEFLTDLETRLLARGKQDMKSLVELKKQYEAENSIDEGVGGDTMFPWDYLYYARHAGNVFRVSEDPVLSYISKSTPRLCMASRCTSLGCVDNGRTSKRQFIGYLYMDLLSRDNKYKGNQNVNLQCIFSLFHELGHGVHDLVARTNYVAFHGHRSPPDFSEALSVMLEKWCWMEPELKRLGLHYTRTDPQLEEKWLREHPAEDLPPGQIPDYMIKRLTQGRQVTRSLWFLRQMVYARFDMAVHHPKSHAELLKMGFTKVYYDLMEKLWLVRAPEPEDQGHPHADLGHLVSGYDAGYYSYLRQCSRICGRALRVYIP
;
A
#
# COMPACT_ATOMS: atom_id res chain seq x y z
N MET A 1 -16.36 8.36 26.62
CA MET A 1 -14.98 8.12 26.13
C MET A 1 -15.04 6.91 25.21
N ARG A 2 -14.67 7.02 23.92
CA ARG A 2 -14.57 5.85 23.01
C ARG A 2 -13.12 5.39 23.00
N PHE A 3 -12.87 4.11 23.30
CA PHE A 3 -11.56 3.51 23.19
C PHE A 3 -11.19 3.33 21.72
N VAL A 4 -9.99 3.74 21.32
CA VAL A 4 -9.47 3.57 19.96
C VAL A 4 -8.27 2.63 20.04
N ARG A 5 -8.31 1.52 19.28
CA ARG A 5 -7.21 0.55 19.24
C ARG A 5 -6.16 0.98 18.22
N PHE A 6 -4.94 0.45 18.34
CA PHE A 6 -3.87 0.59 17.35
C PHE A 6 -3.99 -0.41 16.20
N SER A 7 -5.21 -0.78 15.80
CA SER A 7 -5.39 -1.59 14.59
C SER A 7 -5.25 -0.70 13.36
N VAL A 8 -4.74 -1.25 12.24
CA VAL A 8 -4.58 -0.48 11.00
C VAL A 8 -5.88 0.24 10.60
N ALA A 9 -7.03 -0.41 10.77
CA ALA A 9 -8.33 0.17 10.47
C ALA A 9 -8.68 1.36 11.39
N ASP A 10 -8.46 1.20 12.69
CA ASP A 10 -8.79 2.20 13.70
C ASP A 10 -7.85 3.43 13.58
N SER A 11 -6.54 3.21 13.39
CA SER A 11 -5.57 4.28 13.18
C SER A 11 -5.84 5.05 11.88
N LEU A 12 -6.09 4.34 10.76
CA LEU A 12 -6.44 4.99 9.48
C LEU A 12 -7.74 5.81 9.59
N ALA A 13 -8.74 5.33 10.33
CA ALA A 13 -9.98 6.08 10.55
C ALA A 13 -9.70 7.43 11.24
N VAL A 14 -8.83 7.44 12.26
CA VAL A 14 -8.39 8.66 12.94
C VAL A 14 -7.62 9.57 11.97
N TYR A 15 -6.61 9.06 11.28
CA TYR A 15 -5.80 9.88 10.36
C TYR A 15 -6.62 10.49 9.23
N ARG A 16 -7.66 9.81 8.75
CA ARG A 16 -8.49 10.28 7.62
C ARG A 16 -9.69 11.13 8.03
N SER A 17 -10.11 11.10 9.30
CA SER A 17 -11.42 11.65 9.70
C SER A 17 -11.42 12.52 10.95
N ALA A 18 -10.43 12.39 11.84
CA ALA A 18 -10.39 13.25 13.02
C ALA A 18 -10.07 14.69 12.57
N SER A 19 -10.97 15.64 12.84
CA SER A 19 -10.83 17.04 12.39
C SER A 19 -9.69 17.78 13.08
N LYS A 20 -9.44 17.49 14.36
CA LYS A 20 -8.37 18.11 15.16
C LYS A 20 -7.01 17.45 14.86
N SER A 21 -6.01 18.22 14.41
CA SER A 21 -4.64 17.72 14.20
C SER A 21 -4.03 17.20 15.48
N ALA A 22 -4.29 17.84 16.63
CA ALA A 22 -3.82 17.34 17.92
C ALA A 22 -4.25 15.89 18.22
N THR A 23 -5.43 15.46 17.72
CA THR A 23 -5.88 14.06 17.85
C THR A 23 -5.12 13.15 16.90
N ARG A 24 -4.90 13.59 15.65
CA ARG A 24 -4.10 12.86 14.66
C ARG A 24 -2.63 12.72 15.12
N LYS A 25 -2.01 13.80 15.63
CA LYS A 25 -0.66 13.81 16.22
C LYS A 25 -0.57 12.81 17.37
N ARG A 26 -1.53 12.82 18.31
CA ARG A 26 -1.53 11.86 19.43
C ARG A 26 -1.58 10.42 18.95
N MET A 27 -2.46 10.11 17.99
CA MET A 27 -2.53 8.77 17.39
C MET A 27 -1.20 8.39 16.74
N TYR A 28 -0.60 9.29 15.95
CA TYR A 28 0.68 9.07 15.28
C TYR A 28 1.81 8.76 16.25
N LEU A 29 1.93 9.52 17.34
CA LEU A 29 2.97 9.31 18.34
C LEU A 29 2.77 8.01 19.13
N CYS A 30 1.52 7.65 19.42
CA CYS A 30 1.21 6.37 20.05
C CYS A 30 1.51 5.19 19.11
N ASP A 31 1.09 5.25 17.84
CA ASP A 31 1.38 4.21 16.83
C ASP A 31 2.90 4.05 16.66
N ALA A 32 3.64 5.16 16.51
CA ALA A 32 5.09 5.15 16.36
C ALA A 32 5.84 4.56 17.57
N ASN A 33 5.20 4.51 18.75
CA ASN A 33 5.77 3.96 19.98
C ASN A 33 5.14 2.64 20.44
N ASN A 34 4.12 2.14 19.73
CA ASN A 34 3.40 0.92 20.09
C ASN A 34 4.31 -0.31 20.17
N LEU A 35 5.40 -0.32 19.39
CA LEU A 35 6.44 -1.35 19.40
C LEU A 35 7.84 -0.75 19.64
N SER A 36 7.95 0.28 20.48
CA SER A 36 9.22 0.98 20.74
C SER A 36 10.35 0.05 21.21
N GLN A 37 10.03 -1.03 21.94
CA GLN A 37 10.99 -2.07 22.33
C GLN A 37 11.67 -2.75 21.12
N ASN A 38 10.98 -2.83 19.97
CA ASN A 38 11.52 -3.41 18.75
C ASN A 38 12.62 -2.55 18.14
N ALA A 39 12.74 -1.27 18.47
CA ALA A 39 13.81 -0.41 17.93
C ALA A 39 15.20 -0.95 18.30
N LYS A 40 15.37 -1.42 19.55
CA LYS A 40 16.63 -2.04 20.02
C LYS A 40 16.90 -3.37 19.32
N LEU A 41 15.87 -4.22 19.22
CA LEU A 41 15.96 -5.52 18.54
C LEU A 41 16.28 -5.35 17.04
N PHE A 42 15.63 -4.39 16.38
CA PHE A 42 15.88 -4.07 14.99
C PHE A 42 17.32 -3.61 14.76
N LYS A 43 17.85 -2.74 15.64
CA LYS A 43 19.27 -2.35 15.59
C LYS A 43 20.20 -3.56 15.70
N GLN A 44 19.94 -4.46 16.66
CA GLN A 44 20.72 -5.69 16.81
C GLN A 44 20.65 -6.57 15.55
N ILE A 45 19.45 -6.83 15.02
CA ILE A 45 19.24 -7.63 13.81
C ILE A 45 20.05 -7.07 12.63
N VAL A 46 20.02 -5.75 12.42
CA VAL A 46 20.74 -5.11 11.31
C VAL A 46 22.26 -5.21 11.49
N LEU A 47 22.76 -5.02 12.71
CA LEU A 47 24.19 -5.16 13.01
C LEU A 47 24.69 -6.60 12.76
N GLU A 48 23.97 -7.59 13.27
CA GLU A 48 24.31 -9.01 13.07
C GLU A 48 24.24 -9.42 11.59
N ARG A 49 23.28 -8.87 10.84
CA ARG A 49 23.19 -9.07 9.40
C ARG A 49 24.39 -8.52 8.64
N ASP A 50 24.86 -7.33 9.00
CA ASP A 50 26.06 -6.76 8.37
C ASP A 50 27.30 -7.59 8.70
N ILE A 51 27.46 -8.06 9.94
CA ILE A 51 28.52 -9.02 10.34
C ILE A 51 28.43 -10.28 9.49
N ASN A 52 27.26 -10.92 9.44
CA ASN A 52 27.05 -12.15 8.67
C ASN A 52 27.36 -11.96 7.18
N GLY A 53 26.88 -10.87 6.57
CA GLY A 53 27.19 -10.55 5.16
C GLY A 53 28.70 -10.43 4.92
N ARG A 54 29.42 -9.76 5.82
CA ARG A 54 30.88 -9.60 5.73
C ARG A 54 31.64 -10.90 5.96
N LEU A 55 31.22 -11.72 6.92
CA LEU A 55 31.79 -13.05 7.15
C LEU A 55 31.64 -13.99 5.94
N LEU A 56 30.57 -13.84 5.18
CA LEU A 56 30.35 -14.54 3.91
C LEU A 56 31.12 -13.92 2.72
N CYS A 57 32.09 -13.05 2.99
CA CYS A 57 32.92 -12.35 2.00
C CYS A 57 32.13 -11.42 1.07
N HIS A 58 31.10 -10.75 1.58
CA HIS A 58 30.42 -9.65 0.88
C HIS A 58 30.71 -8.30 1.53
N GLU A 59 30.55 -7.21 0.77
CA GLU A 59 30.73 -5.85 1.28
C GLU A 59 29.71 -5.44 2.35
N SER A 60 28.53 -6.07 2.37
CA SER A 60 27.40 -5.78 3.26
C SER A 60 26.32 -6.86 3.18
N HIS A 61 25.33 -6.80 4.07
CA HIS A 61 24.14 -7.66 4.01
C HIS A 61 23.36 -7.53 2.69
N ALA A 62 23.18 -6.30 2.19
CA ALA A 62 22.47 -6.07 0.93
C ALA A 62 23.17 -6.74 -0.26
N ALA A 63 24.50 -6.62 -0.34
CA ALA A 63 25.28 -7.28 -1.39
C ALA A 63 25.20 -8.82 -1.32
N TYR A 64 25.06 -9.37 -0.12
CA TYR A 64 24.77 -10.79 0.07
C TYR A 64 23.40 -11.18 -0.47
N ARG A 65 22.34 -10.47 -0.07
CA ARG A 65 20.96 -10.78 -0.47
C ARG A 65 20.73 -10.60 -1.97
N LEU A 66 21.33 -9.58 -2.59
CA LEU A 66 21.09 -9.21 -3.98
C LEU A 66 21.62 -10.23 -5.01
N LYS A 67 22.60 -11.07 -4.66
CA LYS A 67 23.08 -12.14 -5.57
C LYS A 67 21.94 -13.05 -6.07
N LYS A 68 20.96 -13.33 -5.20
CA LYS A 68 19.80 -14.19 -5.50
C LYS A 68 18.57 -13.43 -6.03
N ARG A 69 18.65 -12.10 -6.15
CA ARG A 69 17.57 -11.22 -6.66
C ARG A 69 17.79 -10.94 -8.16
N LEU A 70 16.82 -10.35 -8.85
CA LEU A 70 16.96 -9.89 -10.24
C LEU A 70 17.88 -8.66 -10.33
N MET A 71 17.78 -7.70 -9.41
CA MET A 71 18.81 -6.65 -9.26
C MET A 71 20.00 -7.22 -8.50
N LYS A 72 21.08 -7.49 -9.23
CA LYS A 72 22.22 -8.30 -8.76
C LYS A 72 23.20 -7.59 -7.82
N SER A 73 23.11 -6.28 -7.66
CA SER A 73 24.06 -5.52 -6.84
C SER A 73 23.42 -4.28 -6.20
N PRO A 74 23.95 -3.82 -5.05
CA PRO A 74 23.50 -2.56 -4.42
C PRO A 74 23.61 -1.36 -5.36
N GLY A 75 24.68 -1.28 -6.16
CA GLY A 75 24.84 -0.20 -7.14
C GLY A 75 23.71 -0.11 -8.17
N LYS A 76 23.17 -1.25 -8.64
CA LYS A 76 22.00 -1.26 -9.54
C LYS A 76 20.71 -0.82 -8.85
N VAL A 77 20.57 -1.14 -7.56
CA VAL A 77 19.44 -0.67 -6.76
C VAL A 77 19.54 0.84 -6.58
N GLU A 78 20.73 1.36 -6.29
CA GLU A 78 21.00 2.77 -6.12
C GLU A 78 20.74 3.59 -7.40
N GLU A 79 21.19 3.09 -8.55
CA GLU A 79 20.89 3.66 -9.87
C GLU A 79 19.38 3.74 -10.10
N PHE A 80 18.66 2.64 -9.86
CA PHE A 80 17.21 2.59 -10.01
C PHE A 80 16.47 3.55 -9.08
N LEU A 81 16.84 3.58 -7.78
CA LEU A 81 16.18 4.44 -6.80
C LEU A 81 16.47 5.92 -7.10
N THR A 82 17.68 6.26 -7.57
CA THR A 82 18.06 7.64 -7.93
C THR A 82 17.37 8.13 -9.19
N ASP A 83 17.28 7.30 -10.22
CA ASP A 83 16.50 7.61 -11.41
C ASP A 83 15.01 7.81 -11.08
N LEU A 84 14.43 6.91 -10.26
CA LEU A 84 13.04 7.05 -9.83
C LEU A 84 12.81 8.29 -8.96
N GLU A 85 13.76 8.63 -8.07
CA GLU A 85 13.74 9.84 -7.23
C GLU A 85 13.68 11.08 -8.10
N THR A 86 14.59 11.17 -9.07
CA THR A 86 14.70 12.32 -9.98
C THR A 86 13.40 12.54 -10.75
N ARG A 87 12.80 11.44 -11.21
CA ARG A 87 11.56 11.42 -11.97
C ARG A 87 10.32 11.77 -11.14
N LEU A 88 10.26 11.36 -9.88
CA LEU A 88 9.08 11.55 -9.01
C LEU A 88 9.11 12.85 -8.21
N LEU A 89 10.29 13.34 -7.79
CA LEU A 89 10.39 14.49 -6.88
C LEU A 89 9.79 15.77 -7.47
N ALA A 90 9.99 16.02 -8.77
CA ALA A 90 9.43 17.21 -9.41
C ALA A 90 7.89 17.24 -9.29
N ARG A 91 7.24 16.12 -9.61
CA ARG A 91 5.79 15.99 -9.46
C ARG A 91 5.35 15.94 -8.00
N GLY A 92 6.11 15.27 -7.14
CA GLY A 92 5.86 15.23 -5.70
C GLY A 92 5.83 16.60 -5.05
N LYS A 93 6.78 17.47 -5.41
CA LYS A 93 6.80 18.86 -4.92
C LYS A 93 5.57 19.64 -5.37
N GLN A 94 5.11 19.43 -6.61
CA GLN A 94 3.86 20.04 -7.11
C GLN A 94 2.65 19.52 -6.34
N ASP A 95 2.50 18.20 -6.21
CA ASP A 95 1.38 17.58 -5.49
C ASP A 95 1.37 18.01 -4.00
N MET A 96 2.54 18.09 -3.34
CA MET A 96 2.64 18.56 -1.95
C MET A 96 2.26 20.04 -1.83
N LYS A 97 2.72 20.89 -2.76
CA LYS A 97 2.35 22.31 -2.79
C LYS A 97 0.84 22.48 -2.91
N SER A 98 0.20 21.75 -3.84
CA SER A 98 -1.25 21.75 -3.99
C SER A 98 -1.97 21.28 -2.72
N LEU A 99 -1.41 20.28 -2.04
CA LEU A 99 -2.00 19.75 -0.81
C LEU A 99 -1.88 20.72 0.38
N VAL A 100 -0.75 21.42 0.50
CA VAL A 100 -0.54 22.47 1.52
C VAL A 100 -1.45 23.67 1.24
N GLU A 101 -1.63 24.05 -0.03
CA GLU A 101 -2.56 25.13 -0.39
C GLU A 101 -4.01 24.77 -0.04
N LEU A 102 -4.42 23.53 -0.34
CA LEU A 102 -5.74 23.02 0.05
C LEU A 102 -5.90 23.00 1.58
N LYS A 103 -4.85 22.61 2.32
CA LYS A 103 -4.84 22.66 3.79
C LYS A 103 -5.13 24.08 4.28
N LYS A 104 -4.40 25.09 3.77
CA LYS A 104 -4.58 26.49 4.16
C LYS A 104 -5.98 27.01 3.88
N GLN A 105 -6.51 26.73 2.69
CA GLN A 105 -7.86 27.12 2.30
C GLN A 105 -8.90 26.50 3.23
N TYR A 106 -8.78 25.19 3.49
CA TYR A 106 -9.68 24.48 4.39
C TYR A 106 -9.62 25.02 5.82
N GLU A 107 -8.43 25.27 6.36
CA GLU A 107 -8.25 25.82 7.70
C GLU A 107 -8.84 27.23 7.82
N ALA A 108 -8.65 28.08 6.81
CA ALA A 108 -9.24 29.42 6.76
C ALA A 108 -10.77 29.38 6.69
N GLU A 109 -11.36 28.55 5.81
CA GLU A 109 -12.82 28.40 5.66
C GLU A 109 -13.50 27.89 6.93
N ASN A 110 -12.82 27.05 7.71
CA ASN A 110 -13.36 26.43 8.91
C ASN A 110 -12.92 27.13 10.21
N SER A 111 -12.24 28.29 10.11
CA SER A 111 -11.72 29.04 11.26
C SER A 111 -10.87 28.17 12.20
N ILE A 112 -10.06 27.27 11.62
CA ILE A 112 -9.16 26.39 12.36
C ILE A 112 -7.83 27.12 12.55
N ASP A 113 -7.54 27.55 13.77
CA ASP A 113 -6.24 28.08 14.15
C ASP A 113 -5.46 27.03 14.95
N GLU A 114 -4.58 26.30 14.29
CA GLU A 114 -3.71 25.31 14.94
C GLU A 114 -2.28 25.82 15.20
N GLY A 115 -2.01 27.11 14.99
CA GLY A 115 -0.81 27.83 15.45
C GLY A 115 0.56 27.37 14.91
N VAL A 116 0.70 26.16 14.37
CA VAL A 116 1.99 25.57 13.97
C VAL A 116 1.90 24.87 12.61
N GLY A 117 2.71 25.33 11.65
CA GLY A 117 2.97 24.59 10.41
C GLY A 117 1.96 24.78 9.29
N GLY A 118 1.31 25.94 9.16
CA GLY A 118 0.40 26.26 8.05
C GLY A 118 1.04 26.14 6.66
N ASP A 119 2.36 26.36 6.55
CA ASP A 119 3.13 26.20 5.31
C ASP A 119 3.68 24.79 5.09
N THR A 120 3.43 23.86 6.01
CA THR A 120 4.03 22.52 6.01
C THR A 120 3.00 21.43 6.22
N MET A 121 3.33 20.21 5.79
CA MET A 121 2.51 19.03 5.98
C MET A 121 3.17 18.12 7.02
N PHE A 122 2.52 17.87 8.15
CA PHE A 122 3.00 16.84 9.09
C PHE A 122 2.53 15.43 8.66
N PRO A 123 3.25 14.36 9.06
CA PRO A 123 2.89 12.97 8.75
C PRO A 123 1.45 12.60 9.12
N TRP A 124 0.96 13.11 10.25
CA TRP A 124 -0.37 12.84 10.77
C TRP A 124 -1.48 13.64 10.08
N ASP A 125 -1.14 14.68 9.33
CA ASP A 125 -2.09 15.52 8.58
C ASP A 125 -2.23 15.07 7.12
N TYR A 126 -1.21 14.42 6.57
CA TYR A 126 -1.18 14.01 5.17
C TYR A 126 -2.43 13.23 4.73
N LEU A 127 -2.82 12.20 5.48
CA LEU A 127 -3.98 11.36 5.12
C LEU A 127 -5.31 12.10 5.23
N TYR A 128 -5.40 13.07 6.14
CA TYR A 128 -6.59 13.90 6.30
C TYR A 128 -6.77 14.79 5.07
N TYR A 129 -5.74 15.56 4.71
CA TYR A 129 -5.82 16.48 3.57
C TYR A 129 -5.81 15.73 2.23
N ALA A 130 -5.13 14.58 2.10
CA ALA A 130 -5.18 13.77 0.88
C ALA A 130 -6.61 13.27 0.60
N ARG A 131 -7.38 12.92 1.64
CA ARG A 131 -8.81 12.61 1.50
C ARG A 131 -9.60 13.82 1.01
N HIS A 132 -9.38 15.00 1.58
CA HIS A 132 -10.08 16.22 1.16
C HIS A 132 -9.74 16.61 -0.28
N ALA A 133 -8.49 16.46 -0.70
CA ALA A 133 -8.09 16.64 -2.09
C ALA A 133 -8.82 15.66 -3.03
N GLY A 134 -9.07 14.41 -2.60
CA GLY A 134 -9.91 13.46 -3.33
C GLY A 134 -11.38 13.89 -3.41
N ASN A 135 -11.91 14.49 -2.34
CA ASN A 135 -13.30 14.97 -2.29
C ASN A 135 -13.58 16.12 -3.28
N VAL A 136 -12.58 16.92 -3.66
CA VAL A 136 -12.70 17.96 -4.71
C VAL A 136 -13.19 17.35 -6.03
N PHE A 137 -12.81 16.10 -6.32
CA PHE A 137 -13.27 15.35 -7.49
C PHE A 137 -14.63 14.65 -7.27
N ARG A 138 -15.33 14.99 -6.18
CA ARG A 138 -16.57 14.35 -5.70
C ARG A 138 -16.46 12.82 -5.61
N VAL A 139 -15.28 12.34 -5.24
CA VAL A 139 -15.01 10.92 -4.99
C VAL A 139 -15.35 10.65 -3.53
N SER A 140 -16.63 10.44 -3.25
CA SER A 140 -16.99 9.75 -2.01
C SER A 140 -16.75 8.26 -2.21
N GLU A 141 -15.96 7.65 -1.33
CA GLU A 141 -15.77 6.19 -1.31
C GLU A 141 -17.07 5.48 -0.94
N ASP A 142 -17.96 6.14 -0.17
CA ASP A 142 -19.13 5.50 0.44
C ASP A 142 -20.18 5.02 -0.59
N PRO A 143 -20.54 5.78 -1.64
CA PRO A 143 -21.42 5.30 -2.69
C PRO A 143 -20.83 4.16 -3.52
N VAL A 144 -19.50 4.07 -3.64
CA VAL A 144 -18.86 2.95 -4.36
C VAL A 144 -18.88 1.68 -3.51
N LEU A 145 -18.71 1.81 -2.19
CA LEU A 145 -18.74 0.69 -1.26
C LEU A 145 -20.09 -0.04 -1.25
N SER A 146 -21.20 0.64 -1.55
CA SER A 146 -22.51 -0.02 -1.64
C SER A 146 -22.61 -1.03 -2.80
N TYR A 147 -21.73 -0.92 -3.81
CA TYR A 147 -21.62 -1.86 -4.91
C TYR A 147 -20.57 -2.96 -4.70
N ILE A 148 -19.86 -2.93 -3.57
CA ILE A 148 -18.84 -3.92 -3.22
C ILE A 148 -19.25 -4.52 -1.87
N SER A 149 -20.32 -5.33 -1.90
CA SER A 149 -20.74 -6.13 -0.74
C SER A 149 -19.70 -7.20 -0.41
N LYS A 150 -19.66 -7.68 0.84
CA LYS A 150 -18.81 -8.81 1.29
C LYS A 150 -19.00 -10.08 0.45
N SER A 151 -20.16 -10.26 -0.17
CA SER A 151 -20.47 -11.38 -1.06
C SER A 151 -20.04 -11.15 -2.51
N THR A 152 -19.89 -9.91 -2.95
CA THR A 152 -19.66 -9.55 -4.36
C THR A 152 -18.28 -9.99 -4.88
N PRO A 153 -17.15 -9.80 -4.15
CA PRO A 153 -15.85 -10.29 -4.59
C PRO A 153 -15.82 -11.82 -4.73
N ARG A 154 -16.51 -12.56 -3.86
CA ARG A 154 -16.57 -14.04 -3.92
C ARG A 154 -17.20 -14.52 -5.22
N LEU A 155 -18.36 -13.97 -5.59
CA LEU A 155 -19.09 -14.35 -6.81
C LEU A 155 -18.34 -13.97 -8.09
N CYS A 156 -17.78 -12.76 -8.15
CA CYS A 156 -17.13 -12.29 -9.37
C CYS A 156 -15.73 -12.92 -9.57
N MET A 157 -14.99 -13.21 -8.50
CA MET A 157 -13.74 -13.98 -8.58
C MET A 157 -13.96 -15.45 -8.96
N ALA A 158 -14.98 -16.10 -8.39
CA ALA A 158 -15.32 -17.48 -8.75
C ALA A 158 -15.61 -17.61 -10.27
N SER A 159 -16.27 -16.61 -10.88
CA SER A 159 -16.52 -16.56 -12.33
C SER A 159 -15.25 -16.39 -13.19
N ARG A 160 -14.19 -15.75 -12.65
CA ARG A 160 -12.96 -15.45 -13.40
C ARG A 160 -11.88 -16.51 -13.20
N CYS A 161 -11.78 -17.09 -12.01
CA CYS A 161 -10.94 -18.28 -11.80
C CYS A 161 -11.44 -19.46 -12.64
N THR A 162 -12.74 -19.56 -12.91
CA THR A 162 -13.30 -20.53 -13.86
C THR A 162 -13.02 -20.18 -15.33
N SER A 163 -12.82 -18.90 -15.68
CA SER A 163 -12.44 -18.47 -17.04
C SER A 163 -10.93 -18.47 -17.30
N LEU A 164 -10.07 -18.71 -16.30
CA LEU A 164 -8.65 -19.02 -16.49
C LEU A 164 -8.43 -20.41 -17.12
N GLY A 165 -9.52 -21.08 -17.54
CA GLY A 165 -9.48 -22.24 -18.42
C GLY A 165 -8.72 -21.92 -19.71
N CYS A 166 -7.48 -22.41 -19.76
CA CYS A 166 -6.66 -22.68 -20.94
C CYS A 166 -7.01 -21.90 -22.21
N VAL A 167 -6.34 -20.75 -22.42
CA VAL A 167 -5.98 -20.36 -23.79
C VAL A 167 -4.80 -21.26 -24.17
N ASP A 168 -5.10 -22.45 -24.65
CA ASP A 168 -4.14 -23.29 -25.37
C ASP A 168 -4.53 -23.28 -26.85
N ASN A 169 -3.55 -23.09 -27.71
CA ASN A 169 -3.72 -22.85 -29.14
C ASN A 169 -4.46 -24.00 -29.83
N GLY A 170 -5.79 -23.89 -29.97
CA GLY A 170 -6.58 -24.68 -30.92
C GLY A 170 -6.92 -26.11 -30.51
N ARG A 171 -6.82 -26.50 -29.23
CA ARG A 171 -7.35 -27.79 -28.74
C ARG A 171 -8.28 -27.57 -27.56
N THR A 172 -9.55 -27.90 -27.74
CA THR A 172 -10.55 -28.03 -26.68
C THR A 172 -10.09 -29.06 -25.64
N SER A 173 -9.41 -28.61 -24.58
CA SER A 173 -8.93 -29.49 -23.52
C SER A 173 -10.00 -29.65 -22.44
N LYS A 174 -10.20 -30.90 -22.01
CA LYS A 174 -11.06 -31.27 -20.88
C LYS A 174 -10.69 -30.42 -19.65
N ARG A 175 -11.68 -29.93 -18.90
CA ARG A 175 -11.49 -29.23 -17.62
C ARG A 175 -10.68 -30.14 -16.67
N GLN A 176 -9.37 -29.96 -16.62
CA GLN A 176 -8.49 -30.68 -15.71
C GLN A 176 -8.50 -29.99 -14.35
N PHE A 177 -8.63 -30.77 -13.27
CA PHE A 177 -8.50 -30.24 -11.91
C PHE A 177 -7.07 -29.76 -11.66
N ILE A 178 -6.93 -28.51 -11.20
CA ILE A 178 -5.64 -27.83 -10.99
C ILE A 178 -5.24 -27.82 -9.51
N GLY A 179 -6.20 -27.64 -8.59
CA GLY A 179 -5.96 -27.56 -7.14
C GLY A 179 -7.08 -26.80 -6.40
N TYR A 180 -6.87 -26.57 -5.10
CA TYR A 180 -7.79 -25.83 -4.23
C TYR A 180 -7.20 -24.48 -3.80
N LEU A 181 -8.05 -23.45 -3.67
CA LEU A 181 -7.71 -22.17 -3.07
C LEU A 181 -8.71 -21.87 -1.94
N TYR A 182 -8.22 -21.68 -0.73
CA TYR A 182 -9.04 -21.39 0.45
C TYR A 182 -9.12 -19.89 0.70
N MET A 183 -10.32 -19.37 0.94
CA MET A 183 -10.55 -17.95 1.22
C MET A 183 -10.98 -17.73 2.66
N ASP A 184 -10.00 -17.51 3.54
CA ASP A 184 -10.25 -17.15 4.93
C ASP A 184 -10.28 -15.62 5.09
N LEU A 185 -11.42 -15.00 4.76
CA LEU A 185 -11.55 -13.54 4.68
C LEU A 185 -12.03 -12.87 5.97
N LEU A 186 -12.70 -13.60 6.86
CA LEU A 186 -13.38 -13.02 8.03
C LEU A 186 -12.44 -12.95 9.24
N SER A 187 -12.48 -11.83 9.97
CA SER A 187 -11.73 -11.69 11.21
C SER A 187 -12.30 -12.61 12.31
N ARG A 188 -11.42 -13.16 13.14
CA ARG A 188 -11.72 -13.93 14.35
C ARG A 188 -10.53 -13.90 15.31
N ASP A 189 -10.78 -14.19 16.57
CA ASP A 189 -9.71 -14.27 17.57
C ASP A 189 -8.65 -15.30 17.17
N ASN A 190 -7.39 -15.00 17.52
CA ASN A 190 -6.19 -15.82 17.22
C ASN A 190 -5.88 -16.04 15.72
N LYS A 191 -6.57 -15.37 14.79
CA LYS A 191 -6.23 -15.38 13.37
C LYS A 191 -5.17 -14.32 13.02
N TYR A 192 -4.27 -14.63 12.08
CA TYR A 192 -3.24 -13.71 11.58
C TYR A 192 -3.84 -12.41 11.03
N LYS A 193 -3.69 -11.29 11.76
CA LYS A 193 -4.39 -10.01 11.54
C LYS A 193 -3.87 -9.16 10.36
N GLY A 194 -3.35 -9.78 9.30
CA GLY A 194 -2.91 -9.11 8.08
C GLY A 194 -4.05 -8.49 7.27
N ASN A 195 -4.10 -8.76 5.96
CA ASN A 195 -5.10 -8.20 5.04
C ASN A 195 -6.52 -8.75 5.28
N GLN A 196 -7.21 -8.28 6.34
CA GLN A 196 -8.52 -8.77 6.79
C GLN A 196 -9.65 -7.74 6.81
N ASN A 197 -9.47 -6.59 6.18
CA ASN A 197 -10.45 -5.50 6.26
C ASN A 197 -11.39 -5.52 5.03
N VAL A 198 -12.51 -4.78 5.06
CA VAL A 198 -13.48 -4.69 3.95
C VAL A 198 -13.78 -3.22 3.65
N ASN A 199 -12.89 -2.56 2.92
CA ASN A 199 -13.10 -1.27 2.25
C ASN A 199 -12.51 -1.32 0.82
N LEU A 200 -12.57 -0.23 0.04
CA LEU A 200 -11.99 -0.18 -1.32
C LEU A 200 -10.50 -0.52 -1.33
N GLN A 201 -9.77 -0.08 -0.30
CA GLN A 201 -8.38 -0.45 -0.04
C GLN A 201 -8.21 -1.97 0.07
N CYS A 202 -9.21 -2.68 0.60
CA CYS A 202 -9.21 -4.12 0.76
C CYS A 202 -9.51 -4.90 -0.52
N ILE A 203 -10.20 -4.31 -1.51
CA ILE A 203 -10.31 -4.96 -2.82
C ILE A 203 -8.92 -5.03 -3.46
N PHE A 204 -8.12 -3.97 -3.37
CA PHE A 204 -6.74 -4.01 -3.86
C PHE A 204 -5.92 -5.07 -3.13
N SER A 205 -5.96 -5.07 -1.80
CA SER A 205 -5.28 -6.10 -1.00
C SER A 205 -5.76 -7.50 -1.37
N LEU A 206 -7.06 -7.69 -1.60
CA LEU A 206 -7.64 -8.99 -1.97
C LEU A 206 -7.17 -9.47 -3.35
N PHE A 207 -7.14 -8.59 -4.34
CA PHE A 207 -6.61 -8.91 -5.68
C PHE A 207 -5.09 -9.11 -5.65
N HIS A 208 -4.38 -8.39 -4.78
CA HIS A 208 -2.96 -8.61 -4.53
C HIS A 208 -2.72 -10.03 -3.98
N GLU A 209 -3.38 -10.41 -2.89
CA GLU A 209 -3.25 -11.76 -2.32
C GLU A 209 -3.74 -12.86 -3.28
N LEU A 210 -4.80 -12.59 -4.05
CA LEU A 210 -5.26 -13.50 -5.09
C LEU A 210 -4.18 -13.72 -6.16
N GLY A 211 -3.37 -12.71 -6.47
CA GLY A 211 -2.24 -12.86 -7.39
C GLY A 211 -1.25 -13.91 -6.93
N HIS A 212 -0.90 -13.91 -5.65
CA HIS A 212 -0.07 -14.94 -5.03
C HIS A 212 -0.75 -16.32 -5.08
N GLY A 213 -2.05 -16.40 -4.73
CA GLY A 213 -2.81 -17.64 -4.77
C GLY A 213 -2.96 -18.24 -6.18
N VAL A 214 -3.20 -17.40 -7.19
CA VAL A 214 -3.26 -17.82 -8.60
C VAL A 214 -1.89 -18.28 -9.07
N HIS A 215 -0.82 -17.56 -8.73
CA HIS A 215 0.54 -17.96 -9.10
C HIS A 215 0.88 -19.35 -8.55
N ASP A 216 0.53 -19.62 -7.29
CA ASP A 216 0.72 -20.93 -6.67
C ASP A 216 -0.09 -22.02 -7.39
N LEU A 217 -1.37 -21.75 -7.64
CA LEU A 217 -2.29 -22.71 -8.25
C LEU A 217 -1.89 -23.10 -9.68
N VAL A 218 -1.44 -22.13 -10.50
CA VAL A 218 -1.11 -22.36 -11.91
C VAL A 218 0.34 -22.78 -12.15
N ALA A 219 1.23 -22.61 -11.17
CA ALA A 219 2.63 -23.00 -11.32
C ALA A 219 2.76 -24.51 -11.60
N ARG A 220 3.60 -24.87 -12.57
CA ARG A 220 3.93 -26.25 -12.91
C ARG A 220 5.45 -26.38 -12.93
N THR A 221 5.98 -27.00 -11.88
CA THR A 221 7.43 -27.13 -11.67
C THR A 221 7.78 -28.55 -11.28
N ASN A 222 8.96 -29.02 -11.72
CA ASN A 222 9.46 -30.35 -11.37
C ASN A 222 9.99 -30.42 -9.92
N TYR A 223 10.33 -29.27 -9.32
CA TYR A 223 10.90 -29.19 -7.98
C TYR A 223 10.10 -28.24 -7.09
N VAL A 224 9.82 -28.68 -5.87
CA VAL A 224 9.07 -27.93 -4.84
C VAL A 224 9.77 -26.61 -4.49
N ALA A 225 11.10 -26.58 -4.56
CA ALA A 225 11.89 -25.39 -4.27
C ALA A 225 11.57 -24.19 -5.18
N PHE A 226 11.04 -24.43 -6.39
CA PHE A 226 10.72 -23.40 -7.38
C PHE A 226 9.20 -23.20 -7.58
N HIS A 227 8.37 -23.87 -6.79
CA HIS A 227 6.93 -23.87 -6.99
C HIS A 227 6.27 -22.54 -6.59
N GLY A 228 5.26 -22.14 -7.35
CA GLY A 228 4.40 -21.00 -7.05
C GLY A 228 5.16 -19.69 -6.97
N HIS A 229 4.78 -18.87 -5.98
CA HIS A 229 5.36 -17.55 -5.76
C HIS A 229 6.79 -17.56 -5.19
N ARG A 230 7.42 -18.74 -5.02
CA ARG A 230 8.83 -18.94 -4.57
C ARG A 230 9.84 -18.56 -5.65
N SER A 231 9.70 -17.35 -6.15
CA SER A 231 10.57 -16.68 -7.11
C SER A 231 11.47 -15.67 -6.37
N PRO A 232 12.48 -15.07 -7.02
CA PRO A 232 13.24 -14.00 -6.41
C PRO A 232 12.31 -12.92 -5.84
N PRO A 233 12.53 -12.40 -4.61
CA PRO A 233 11.59 -11.47 -3.98
C PRO A 233 11.31 -10.18 -4.77
N ASP A 234 12.22 -9.80 -5.67
CA ASP A 234 12.02 -8.67 -6.58
C ASP A 234 11.25 -8.99 -7.87
N PHE A 235 10.73 -10.22 -7.96
CA PHE A 235 9.73 -10.70 -8.92
C PHE A 235 8.45 -11.23 -8.26
N SER A 236 8.50 -11.71 -7.01
CA SER A 236 7.35 -12.38 -6.36
C SER A 236 6.08 -11.53 -6.35
N GLU A 237 6.23 -10.21 -6.15
CA GLU A 237 5.09 -9.28 -6.15
C GLU A 237 4.51 -8.98 -7.54
N ALA A 238 5.16 -9.39 -8.64
CA ALA A 238 4.86 -8.85 -9.97
C ALA A 238 3.46 -9.21 -10.46
N LEU A 239 3.02 -10.45 -10.19
CA LEU A 239 1.68 -10.92 -10.53
C LEU A 239 0.62 -10.29 -9.63
N SER A 240 0.91 -10.13 -8.34
CA SER A 240 0.02 -9.49 -7.36
C SER A 240 -0.23 -8.02 -7.70
N VAL A 241 0.85 -7.26 -7.97
CA VAL A 241 0.78 -5.85 -8.41
C VAL A 241 0.13 -5.71 -9.78
N MET A 242 0.28 -6.71 -10.66
CA MET A 242 -0.43 -6.74 -11.94
C MET A 242 -1.95 -6.90 -11.73
N LEU A 243 -2.38 -7.83 -10.88
CA LEU A 243 -3.81 -8.05 -10.60
C LEU A 243 -4.47 -6.86 -9.88
N GLU A 244 -3.73 -6.12 -9.05
CA GLU A 244 -4.23 -4.86 -8.50
C GLU A 244 -4.70 -3.87 -9.58
N LYS A 245 -4.11 -3.92 -10.79
CA LYS A 245 -4.51 -3.01 -11.89
C LYS A 245 -5.91 -3.30 -12.40
N TRP A 246 -6.42 -4.53 -12.30
CA TRP A 246 -7.82 -4.82 -12.65
C TRP A 246 -8.81 -4.01 -11.83
N CYS A 247 -8.48 -3.74 -10.57
CA CYS A 247 -9.32 -2.91 -9.70
C CYS A 247 -9.36 -1.42 -10.12
N TRP A 248 -8.66 -1.05 -11.20
CA TRP A 248 -8.63 0.30 -11.76
C TRP A 248 -8.97 0.33 -13.25
N MET A 249 -9.37 -0.80 -13.81
CA MET A 249 -9.87 -0.88 -15.19
C MET A 249 -11.38 -0.67 -15.18
N GLU A 250 -11.87 0.33 -15.91
CA GLU A 250 -13.30 0.67 -15.91
C GLU A 250 -14.22 -0.52 -16.23
N PRO A 251 -13.93 -1.36 -17.24
CA PRO A 251 -14.76 -2.54 -17.52
C PRO A 251 -14.79 -3.54 -16.36
N GLU A 252 -13.66 -3.70 -15.66
CA GLU A 252 -13.55 -4.64 -14.54
C GLU A 252 -14.25 -4.12 -13.30
N LEU A 253 -14.12 -2.83 -12.99
CA LEU A 253 -14.86 -2.20 -11.90
C LEU A 253 -16.37 -2.34 -12.12
N LYS A 254 -16.85 -2.09 -13.34
CA LYS A 254 -18.27 -2.26 -13.69
C LYS A 254 -18.74 -3.71 -13.52
N ARG A 255 -17.89 -4.68 -13.89
CA ARG A 255 -18.17 -6.12 -13.76
C ARG A 255 -18.08 -6.64 -12.33
N LEU A 256 -17.20 -6.07 -11.51
CA LEU A 256 -17.02 -6.42 -10.10
C LEU A 256 -18.10 -5.81 -9.21
N GLY A 257 -18.71 -4.70 -9.63
CA GLY A 257 -19.72 -3.99 -8.86
C GLY A 257 -21.10 -4.63 -8.95
N LEU A 258 -21.68 -4.96 -7.80
CA LEU A 258 -23.09 -5.30 -7.64
C LEU A 258 -23.63 -4.62 -6.38
N HIS A 259 -24.63 -3.76 -6.54
CA HIS A 259 -25.27 -3.07 -5.41
C HIS A 259 -25.83 -4.07 -4.40
N TYR A 260 -25.61 -3.84 -3.11
CA TYR A 260 -25.99 -4.80 -2.06
C TYR A 260 -27.50 -5.11 -2.03
N THR A 261 -28.35 -4.17 -2.44
CA THR A 261 -29.80 -4.39 -2.59
C THR A 261 -30.14 -5.47 -3.62
N ARG A 262 -29.25 -5.74 -4.58
CA ARG A 262 -29.42 -6.81 -5.58
C ARG A 262 -28.87 -8.16 -5.14
N THR A 263 -28.33 -8.24 -3.93
CA THR A 263 -27.70 -9.48 -3.43
C THR A 263 -28.65 -10.34 -2.58
N ASP A 264 -29.64 -9.72 -1.93
CA ASP A 264 -30.59 -10.39 -1.04
C ASP A 264 -31.92 -9.61 -1.02
N PRO A 265 -33.08 -10.26 -1.25
CA PRO A 265 -34.39 -9.62 -1.15
C PRO A 265 -34.65 -8.87 0.17
N GLN A 266 -34.12 -9.35 1.30
CA GLN A 266 -34.31 -8.69 2.60
C GLN A 266 -33.59 -7.33 2.67
N LEU A 267 -32.46 -7.19 1.98
CA LEU A 267 -31.72 -5.93 1.90
C LEU A 267 -32.41 -4.94 0.95
N GLU A 268 -33.07 -5.44 -0.10
CA GLU A 268 -33.92 -4.64 -0.98
C GLU A 268 -35.10 -4.03 -0.22
N GLU A 269 -35.86 -4.85 0.50
CA GLU A 269 -36.98 -4.40 1.33
C GLU A 269 -36.55 -3.42 2.42
N LYS A 270 -35.39 -3.67 3.05
CA LYS A 270 -34.83 -2.74 4.03
C LYS A 270 -34.53 -1.38 3.40
N TRP A 271 -33.90 -1.36 2.22
CA TRP A 271 -33.55 -0.12 1.55
C TRP A 271 -34.79 0.69 1.16
N LEU A 272 -35.82 0.04 0.61
CA LEU A 272 -37.10 0.68 0.25
C LEU A 272 -37.82 1.29 1.46
N ARG A 273 -37.74 0.66 2.63
CA ARG A 273 -38.28 1.22 3.88
C ARG A 273 -37.52 2.46 4.36
N GLU A 274 -36.20 2.46 4.19
CA GLU A 274 -35.34 3.59 4.58
C GLU A 274 -35.40 4.75 3.56
N HIS A 275 -35.73 4.47 2.29
CA HIS A 275 -35.75 5.43 1.18
C HIS A 275 -37.07 5.32 0.38
N PRO A 276 -38.23 5.64 0.98
CA PRO A 276 -39.55 5.38 0.37
C PRO A 276 -39.85 6.22 -0.88
N ALA A 277 -39.08 7.29 -1.12
CA ALA A 277 -39.26 8.21 -2.24
C ALA A 277 -38.19 8.06 -3.33
N GLU A 278 -37.29 7.09 -3.22
CA GLU A 278 -36.19 6.88 -4.15
C GLU A 278 -36.33 5.57 -4.92
N ASP A 279 -35.98 5.58 -6.20
CA ASP A 279 -35.90 4.36 -7.01
C ASP A 279 -34.72 3.49 -6.57
N LEU A 280 -34.90 2.17 -6.64
CA LEU A 280 -33.82 1.24 -6.31
C LEU A 280 -32.57 1.55 -7.14
N PRO A 281 -31.39 1.60 -6.50
CA PRO A 281 -30.15 1.91 -7.19
C PRO A 281 -29.86 0.89 -8.31
N PRO A 282 -29.15 1.30 -9.37
CA PRO A 282 -28.77 0.39 -10.44
C PRO A 282 -27.96 -0.78 -9.88
N GLY A 283 -28.08 -1.96 -10.50
CA GLY A 283 -27.34 -3.12 -10.03
C GLY A 283 -25.82 -2.97 -10.21
N GLN A 284 -25.39 -2.41 -11.34
CA GLN A 284 -23.98 -2.15 -11.63
C GLN A 284 -23.57 -0.73 -11.26
N ILE A 285 -22.28 -0.54 -10.97
CA ILE A 285 -21.71 0.78 -10.68
C ILE A 285 -21.93 1.71 -11.89
N PRO A 286 -22.54 2.89 -11.70
CA PRO A 286 -22.72 3.87 -12.78
C PRO A 286 -21.40 4.38 -13.37
N ASP A 287 -21.36 4.62 -14.67
CA ASP A 287 -20.13 5.03 -15.38
C ASP A 287 -19.57 6.37 -14.85
N TYR A 288 -20.44 7.30 -14.45
CA TYR A 288 -19.99 8.57 -13.86
C TYR A 288 -19.23 8.36 -12.54
N MET A 289 -19.58 7.31 -11.78
CA MET A 289 -18.96 6.99 -10.49
C MET A 289 -17.60 6.34 -10.71
N ILE A 290 -17.50 5.45 -11.70
CA ILE A 290 -16.23 4.87 -12.15
C ILE A 290 -15.27 5.96 -12.62
N LYS A 291 -15.74 6.88 -13.48
CA LYS A 291 -14.92 8.02 -13.97
C LYS A 291 -14.40 8.89 -12.84
N ARG A 292 -15.26 9.19 -11.86
CA ARG A 292 -14.83 9.95 -10.66
C ARG A 292 -13.77 9.19 -9.87
N LEU A 293 -13.98 7.90 -9.61
CA LEU A 293 -13.02 7.05 -8.90
C LEU A 293 -11.65 6.98 -9.61
N THR A 294 -11.65 6.82 -10.94
CA THR A 294 -10.41 6.73 -11.73
C THR A 294 -9.66 8.07 -11.80
N GLN A 295 -10.39 9.20 -11.83
CA GLN A 295 -9.81 10.55 -11.75
C GLN A 295 -9.21 10.83 -10.36
N GLY A 296 -9.96 10.53 -9.29
CA GLY A 296 -9.51 10.75 -7.91
C GLY A 296 -8.27 9.94 -7.53
N ARG A 297 -8.07 8.77 -8.16
CA ARG A 297 -6.85 7.94 -7.97
C ARG A 297 -5.55 8.72 -8.19
N GLN A 298 -5.58 9.73 -9.05
CA GLN A 298 -4.37 10.47 -9.42
C GLN A 298 -3.96 11.50 -8.39
N VAL A 299 -4.88 11.85 -7.49
CA VAL A 299 -4.66 12.86 -6.46
C VAL A 299 -3.63 12.35 -5.47
N THR A 300 -2.53 13.10 -5.30
CA THR A 300 -1.41 12.77 -4.40
C THR A 300 -0.68 11.44 -4.68
N ARG A 301 -0.87 10.87 -5.89
CA ARG A 301 -0.28 9.56 -6.21
C ARG A 301 1.24 9.57 -6.20
N SER A 302 1.87 10.66 -6.61
CA SER A 302 3.32 10.81 -6.55
C SER A 302 3.83 10.78 -5.10
N LEU A 303 3.10 11.41 -4.17
CA LEU A 303 3.41 11.42 -2.73
C LEU A 303 3.31 10.02 -2.12
N TRP A 304 2.36 9.20 -2.58
CA TRP A 304 2.31 7.80 -2.17
C TRP A 304 3.57 7.03 -2.60
N PHE A 305 4.03 7.19 -3.84
CA PHE A 305 5.26 6.56 -4.30
C PHE A 305 6.49 7.09 -3.57
N LEU A 306 6.56 8.39 -3.30
CA LEU A 306 7.65 8.98 -2.52
C LEU A 306 7.70 8.44 -1.08
N ARG A 307 6.55 8.15 -0.47
CA ARG A 307 6.52 7.44 0.81
C ARG A 307 7.09 6.02 0.69
N GLN A 308 6.76 5.28 -0.37
CA GLN A 308 7.36 3.96 -0.63
C GLN A 308 8.88 4.06 -0.86
N MET A 309 9.35 5.18 -1.43
CA MET A 309 10.78 5.47 -1.56
C MET A 309 11.50 5.67 -0.23
N VAL A 310 10.85 6.28 0.77
CA VAL A 310 11.41 6.37 2.13
C VAL A 310 11.75 4.98 2.66
N TYR A 311 10.84 4.02 2.53
CA TYR A 311 11.06 2.64 2.97
C TYR A 311 12.19 1.96 2.21
N ALA A 312 12.23 2.09 0.88
CA ALA A 312 13.28 1.51 0.06
C ALA A 312 14.67 2.11 0.35
N ARG A 313 14.75 3.43 0.52
CA ARG A 313 15.99 4.13 0.84
C ARG A 313 16.46 3.82 2.26
N PHE A 314 15.55 3.74 3.22
CA PHE A 314 15.87 3.35 4.59
C PHE A 314 16.39 1.91 4.66
N ASP A 315 15.72 0.98 3.98
CA ASP A 315 16.13 -0.42 3.87
C ASP A 315 17.56 -0.56 3.34
N MET A 316 17.89 0.15 2.25
CA MET A 316 19.24 0.15 1.69
C MET A 316 20.25 0.87 2.60
N ALA A 317 19.88 1.97 3.25
CA ALA A 317 20.78 2.70 4.14
C ALA A 317 21.25 1.83 5.33
N VAL A 318 20.35 1.04 5.92
CA VAL A 318 20.69 0.20 7.08
C VAL A 318 21.33 -1.13 6.68
N HIS A 319 21.04 -1.68 5.49
CA HIS A 319 21.58 -2.97 5.04
C HIS A 319 22.77 -2.87 4.06
N HIS A 320 23.10 -1.67 3.57
CA HIS A 320 24.27 -1.39 2.74
C HIS A 320 25.10 -0.20 3.28
N PRO A 321 25.52 -0.21 4.56
CA PRO A 321 26.39 0.84 5.09
C PRO A 321 27.79 0.73 4.46
N LYS A 322 28.54 1.84 4.41
CA LYS A 322 29.92 1.80 3.87
C LYS A 322 30.83 0.94 4.75
N SER A 323 30.59 0.92 6.06
CA SER A 323 31.31 0.08 7.01
C SER A 323 30.46 -0.32 8.22
N HIS A 324 30.84 -1.39 8.90
CA HIS A 324 30.21 -1.80 10.16
C HIS A 324 30.36 -0.72 11.25
N ALA A 325 31.49 -0.02 11.27
CA ALA A 325 31.77 1.07 12.22
C ALA A 325 30.82 2.27 12.04
N GLU A 326 30.44 2.58 10.80
CA GLU A 326 29.42 3.59 10.50
C GLU A 326 28.04 3.15 10.99
N LEU A 327 27.68 1.88 10.73
CA LEU A 327 26.39 1.32 11.13
C LEU A 327 26.19 1.34 12.65
N LEU A 328 27.23 1.06 13.44
CA LEU A 328 27.18 1.12 14.90
C LEU A 328 26.79 2.51 15.44
N LYS A 329 27.30 3.56 14.78
CA LYS A 329 27.07 4.97 15.13
C LYS A 329 25.78 5.55 14.53
N MET A 330 25.14 4.84 13.61
CA MET A 330 23.97 5.32 12.89
C MET A 330 22.74 5.46 13.82
N GLY A 331 22.10 6.63 13.77
CA GLY A 331 20.83 6.89 14.44
C GLY A 331 19.65 6.51 13.54
N PHE A 332 19.13 5.29 13.67
CA PHE A 332 18.12 4.74 12.75
C PHE A 332 16.83 5.57 12.69
N THR A 333 16.33 6.03 13.85
CA THR A 333 15.18 6.96 13.92
C THR A 333 15.43 8.23 13.12
N LYS A 334 16.61 8.84 13.31
CA LYS A 334 16.99 10.08 12.62
C LYS A 334 17.07 9.86 11.10
N VAL A 335 17.76 8.81 10.66
CA VAL A 335 17.86 8.47 9.23
C VAL A 335 16.46 8.30 8.61
N TYR A 336 15.55 7.63 9.33
CA TYR A 336 14.19 7.44 8.85
C TYR A 336 13.43 8.78 8.70
N TYR A 337 13.46 9.65 9.71
CA TYR A 337 12.81 10.97 9.62
C TYR A 337 13.47 11.89 8.60
N ASP A 338 14.80 11.92 8.50
CA ASP A 338 15.52 12.68 7.46
C ASP A 338 15.06 12.26 6.04
N LEU A 339 14.86 10.95 5.82
CA LEU A 339 14.33 10.44 4.56
C LEU A 339 12.86 10.83 4.33
N MET A 340 12.02 10.86 5.38
CA MET A 340 10.64 11.35 5.28
C MET A 340 10.59 12.80 4.83
N GLU A 341 11.43 13.68 5.41
CA GLU A 341 11.48 15.08 5.00
C GLU A 341 12.00 15.23 3.58
N LYS A 342 13.12 14.57 3.26
CA LYS A 342 13.78 14.68 1.95
C LYS A 342 12.89 14.17 0.81
N LEU A 343 12.24 13.02 1.00
CA LEU A 343 11.57 12.30 -0.07
C LEU A 343 10.06 12.44 -0.02
N TRP A 344 9.45 12.22 1.15
CA TRP A 344 7.99 12.29 1.29
C TRP A 344 7.48 13.73 1.47
N LEU A 345 8.40 14.68 1.72
CA LEU A 345 8.13 16.12 1.79
C LEU A 345 7.20 16.51 2.96
N VAL A 346 7.14 15.67 3.99
CA VAL A 346 6.43 15.97 5.24
C VAL A 346 7.43 16.46 6.28
N ARG A 347 7.02 17.38 7.15
CA ARG A 347 7.84 17.88 8.25
C ARG A 347 7.92 16.83 9.36
N ALA A 348 9.13 16.45 9.77
CA ALA A 348 9.30 15.52 10.88
C ALA A 348 8.77 16.15 12.19
N PRO A 349 8.30 15.33 13.14
CA PRO A 349 8.08 15.80 14.51
C PRO A 349 9.40 16.32 15.09
N GLU A 350 9.32 17.31 15.98
CA GLU A 350 10.47 17.78 16.75
C GLU A 350 11.10 16.60 17.53
N PRO A 351 12.43 16.59 17.77
CA PRO A 351 13.14 15.45 18.36
C PRO A 351 12.53 14.89 19.65
N GLU A 352 12.02 15.77 20.52
CA GLU A 352 11.32 15.43 21.77
C GLU A 352 9.97 14.71 21.55
N ASP A 353 9.38 14.88 20.38
CA ASP A 353 8.11 14.30 19.93
C ASP A 353 8.33 13.21 18.87
N GLN A 354 9.52 12.58 18.79
CA GLN A 354 9.78 11.50 17.85
C GLN A 354 9.53 10.12 18.48
N GLY A 355 8.88 9.24 17.72
CA GLY A 355 8.75 7.81 18.05
C GLY A 355 9.71 6.95 17.23
N HIS A 356 9.41 5.64 17.15
CA HIS A 356 10.20 4.67 16.39
C HIS A 356 9.41 4.00 15.26
N PRO A 357 8.86 4.76 14.29
CA PRO A 357 8.00 4.20 13.24
C PRO A 357 8.70 3.16 12.36
N HIS A 358 10.03 3.23 12.22
CA HIS A 358 10.82 2.24 11.50
C HIS A 358 10.84 0.85 12.18
N ALA A 359 10.55 0.78 13.49
CA ALA A 359 10.52 -0.46 14.25
C ALA A 359 9.26 -1.32 13.98
N ASP A 360 8.23 -0.72 13.38
CA ASP A 360 7.01 -1.41 12.92
C ASP A 360 7.09 -1.87 11.45
N LEU A 361 8.23 -1.63 10.77
CA LEU A 361 8.43 -2.06 9.38
C LEU A 361 8.73 -3.56 9.28
N GLY A 362 7.70 -4.38 9.49
CA GLY A 362 7.79 -5.85 9.49
C GLY A 362 8.44 -6.46 8.24
N HIS A 363 8.33 -5.79 7.08
CA HIS A 363 9.00 -6.21 5.82
C HIS A 363 10.51 -6.39 6.01
N LEU A 364 11.15 -5.53 6.79
CA LEU A 364 12.60 -5.56 7.00
C LEU A 364 13.06 -6.74 7.86
N VAL A 365 12.14 -7.44 8.54
CA VAL A 365 12.46 -8.61 9.39
C VAL A 365 11.79 -9.91 8.93
N SER A 366 10.92 -9.86 7.92
CA SER A 366 10.15 -11.01 7.40
C SER A 366 10.69 -11.57 6.07
N GLY A 367 11.95 -11.29 5.73
CA GLY A 367 12.61 -11.82 4.53
C GLY A 367 12.66 -10.84 3.35
N TYR A 368 12.07 -9.65 3.45
CA TYR A 368 12.20 -8.58 2.44
C TYR A 368 13.37 -7.63 2.70
N ASP A 369 14.19 -7.88 3.72
CA ASP A 369 15.43 -7.14 4.02
C ASP A 369 16.34 -6.98 2.79
N ALA A 370 16.84 -5.75 2.57
CA ALA A 370 17.57 -5.33 1.38
C ALA A 370 16.80 -5.63 0.07
N GLY A 371 15.52 -5.31 0.08
CA GLY A 371 14.56 -5.77 -0.91
C GLY A 371 13.32 -4.94 -1.11
N TYR A 372 13.08 -3.92 -0.29
CA TYR A 372 11.85 -3.14 -0.35
C TYR A 372 11.70 -2.37 -1.68
N TYR A 373 12.81 -2.07 -2.37
CA TYR A 373 12.81 -1.47 -3.71
C TYR A 373 11.99 -2.27 -4.75
N SER A 374 11.76 -3.57 -4.51
CA SER A 374 10.99 -4.46 -5.39
C SER A 374 9.56 -3.94 -5.65
N TYR A 375 8.88 -3.44 -4.62
CA TYR A 375 7.55 -2.84 -4.73
C TYR A 375 7.54 -1.68 -5.74
N LEU A 376 8.56 -0.82 -5.68
CA LEU A 376 8.73 0.31 -6.60
C LEU A 376 9.11 -0.12 -8.02
N ARG A 377 9.97 -1.13 -8.15
CA ARG A 377 10.44 -1.67 -9.44
C ARG A 377 9.29 -2.23 -10.27
N GLN A 378 8.41 -2.98 -9.64
CA GLN A 378 7.30 -3.61 -10.34
C GLN A 378 6.20 -2.61 -10.66
N CYS A 379 5.94 -1.67 -9.74
CA CYS A 379 5.09 -0.54 -10.04
C CYS A 379 5.63 0.25 -11.24
N SER A 380 6.92 0.56 -11.31
CA SER A 380 7.48 1.38 -12.40
C SER A 380 7.55 0.65 -13.75
N ARG A 381 7.95 -0.62 -13.80
CA ARG A 381 8.04 -1.37 -15.07
C ARG A 381 6.69 -1.76 -15.65
N ILE A 382 5.72 -2.15 -14.81
CA ILE A 382 4.33 -2.38 -15.25
C ILE A 382 3.66 -1.05 -15.65
N CYS A 383 4.12 0.07 -15.10
CA CYS A 383 3.68 1.42 -15.47
C CYS A 383 4.41 2.02 -16.67
N GLY A 384 5.09 1.26 -17.55
CA GLY A 384 5.77 1.83 -18.73
C GLY A 384 4.89 2.75 -19.61
N ARG A 385 3.56 2.55 -19.61
CA ARG A 385 2.58 3.52 -20.18
C ARG A 385 1.94 4.46 -19.15
N ALA A 386 1.77 4.05 -17.89
CA ALA A 386 1.16 4.91 -16.88
C ALA A 386 2.13 6.01 -16.40
N LEU A 387 3.44 5.76 -16.32
CA LEU A 387 4.47 6.77 -16.05
C LEU A 387 4.57 7.83 -17.16
N ARG A 388 4.22 7.52 -18.42
CA ARG A 388 4.05 8.54 -19.48
C ARG A 388 2.88 9.50 -19.23
N VAL A 389 1.97 9.16 -18.33
CA VAL A 389 0.90 10.06 -17.88
C VAL A 389 1.35 10.88 -16.65
N TYR A 390 2.41 10.47 -15.93
CA TYR A 390 2.88 11.14 -14.70
C TYR A 390 4.20 11.91 -14.86
N ILE A 391 4.95 11.66 -15.93
CA ILE A 391 6.22 12.31 -16.25
C ILE A 391 6.14 12.60 -17.76
N PRO A 392 6.11 13.88 -18.18
CA PRO A 392 6.17 14.24 -19.59
C PRO A 392 7.45 13.71 -20.25
#